data_AF-A0A1S9AYA3-F1
#
_entry.id   AF-A0A1S9AYA3-F1
#
_cell.length_a   1.000
_cell.length_b   1.000
_cell.length_c   1.000
_cell.angle_alpha   90.00
_cell.angle_beta   90.00
_cell.angle_gamma   90.00
#
_symmetry.space_group_name_H-M   'P 1'
#
loop_
_entity.id
_entity.type
_entity.pdbx_description
1 polymer ?
#
loop_
_entity_poly.entity_id
_entity_poly.type
_entity_poly.pdbx_seq_one_letter_code
_entity_poly.pdbx_strand_id
1 'polypeptide(L)'
;MLGAVNRDSFPVTIEAVRLRLNSVFIHKVREPGKGEIRVISVVTDGISEQPIQLFAQTFEKVRRKTALNLGTGVTLYRTESKDKIPAYLDYQILVMELDDDVRAVGTMLDEVRNDKQFKDFEKALLATTSATAPQVALITAAADLALNLIAKILKANKDDQLFLLRGSFDNAFDDLGTGFGPLTQENRNVTITYQVEAKKVKAANDNGAAVAAVDGNQE
;
A
#
# COMPACT_ATOMS: atom_id res chain seq x y z
N MET A 1 -3.73 -1.72 -25.81
CA MET A 1 -4.04 -0.40 -25.20
C MET A 1 -4.35 -0.67 -23.74
N LEU A 2 -3.46 -0.31 -22.82
CA LEU A 2 -3.77 -0.31 -21.38
C LEU A 2 -3.05 0.89 -20.77
N GLY A 3 -3.55 2.10 -21.02
CA GLY A 3 -3.38 3.22 -20.11
C GLY A 3 -4.41 3.10 -18.98
N ALA A 4 -4.49 4.09 -18.08
CA ALA A 4 -5.49 4.17 -17.01
C ALA A 4 -6.83 3.52 -17.43
N VAL A 5 -7.28 2.52 -16.67
CA VAL A 5 -8.43 1.72 -17.05
C VAL A 5 -9.68 2.60 -16.98
N ASN A 6 -10.51 2.55 -18.03
CA ASN A 6 -11.76 3.30 -18.06
C ASN A 6 -12.65 2.87 -16.87
N ARG A 7 -13.15 3.85 -16.12
CA ARG A 7 -14.05 3.67 -14.97
C ARG A 7 -15.26 2.79 -15.27
N ASP A 8 -15.69 2.78 -16.52
CA ASP A 8 -16.85 2.01 -17.00
C ASP A 8 -16.61 0.50 -17.07
N SER A 9 -15.36 0.03 -16.89
CA SER A 9 -15.02 -1.40 -16.86
C SER A 9 -15.36 -2.09 -15.55
N PHE A 10 -15.70 -1.34 -14.50
CA PHE A 10 -16.14 -1.90 -13.24
C PHE A 10 -17.67 -1.91 -13.15
N PRO A 11 -18.31 -3.01 -12.69
CA PRO A 11 -19.76 -3.06 -12.46
C PRO A 11 -20.23 -2.08 -11.36
N VAL A 12 -19.28 -1.46 -10.66
CA VAL A 12 -19.47 -0.35 -9.71
C VAL A 12 -18.34 0.64 -9.93
N THR A 13 -18.62 1.92 -10.19
CA THR A 13 -17.57 2.92 -10.44
C THR A 13 -16.66 3.05 -9.21
N ILE A 14 -15.40 2.59 -9.34
CA ILE A 14 -14.39 2.77 -8.30
C ILE A 14 -13.88 4.21 -8.38
N GLU A 15 -14.02 4.92 -7.26
CA GLU A 15 -13.62 6.32 -7.11
C GLU A 15 -12.25 6.49 -6.48
N ALA A 16 -11.80 5.52 -5.68
CA ALA A 16 -10.52 5.56 -5.02
C ALA A 16 -10.11 4.18 -4.54
N VAL A 17 -8.81 3.93 -4.47
CA VAL A 17 -8.22 2.73 -3.88
C VAL A 17 -7.34 3.14 -2.71
N ARG A 18 -7.36 2.36 -1.62
CA ARG A 18 -6.40 2.50 -0.52
C ARG A 18 -5.84 1.16 -0.11
N LEU A 19 -4.54 1.10 0.14
CA LEU A 19 -3.90 -0.02 0.85
C LEU A 19 -3.79 0.36 2.32
N ARG A 20 -4.26 -0.55 3.18
CA ARG A 20 -4.26 -0.36 4.63
C ARG A 20 -3.52 -1.50 5.33
N LEU A 21 -2.65 -1.14 6.26
CA LEU A 21 -2.09 -2.05 7.25
C LEU A 21 -3.03 -2.09 8.46
N ASN A 22 -3.67 -3.22 8.67
CA ASN A 22 -4.67 -3.38 9.74
C ASN A 22 -4.02 -3.76 11.07
N SER A 23 -3.10 -4.72 11.04
CA SER A 23 -2.43 -5.21 12.25
C SER A 23 -1.03 -5.73 11.94
N VAL A 24 -0.17 -5.64 12.96
CA VAL A 24 1.13 -6.32 13.00
C VAL A 24 1.26 -6.94 14.38
N PHE A 25 1.41 -8.26 14.44
CA PHE A 25 1.58 -9.01 15.66
C PHE A 25 2.98 -9.61 15.71
N ILE A 26 3.73 -9.32 16.78
CA ILE A 26 5.10 -9.78 16.97
C ILE A 26 5.09 -11.04 17.82
N HIS A 27 5.43 -12.19 17.24
CA HIS A 27 5.57 -13.47 17.94
C HIS A 27 6.89 -13.55 18.70
N LYS A 28 7.98 -13.19 18.03
CA LYS A 28 9.35 -13.31 18.54
C LYS A 28 10.15 -12.07 18.19
N VAL A 29 10.90 -11.60 19.18
CA VAL A 29 12.00 -10.62 19.06
C VAL A 29 13.26 -11.30 19.58
N ARG A 30 14.41 -10.98 18.99
CA ARG A 30 15.70 -11.60 19.28
C ARG A 30 16.11 -11.33 20.71
N GLU A 31 16.04 -10.08 21.17
CA GLU A 31 16.46 -9.73 22.51
C GLU A 31 15.41 -10.10 23.57
N PRO A 32 15.81 -10.72 24.71
CA PRO A 32 14.90 -10.94 25.83
C PRO A 32 14.55 -9.61 26.51
N GLY A 33 13.48 -8.95 26.08
CA GLY A 33 13.10 -7.67 26.66
C GLY A 33 12.04 -6.89 25.88
N LYS A 34 12.18 -5.56 25.96
CA LYS A 34 11.39 -4.55 25.27
C LYS A 34 12.24 -4.08 24.08
N GLY A 35 11.99 -4.65 22.90
CA GLY A 35 12.68 -4.26 21.67
C GLY A 35 11.99 -3.07 20.99
N GLU A 36 12.70 -2.43 20.08
CA GLU A 36 12.14 -1.40 19.21
C GLU A 36 11.82 -2.01 17.86
N ILE A 37 10.57 -1.86 17.41
CA ILE A 37 10.12 -2.44 16.15
C ILE A 37 9.88 -1.33 15.16
N ARG A 38 10.45 -1.46 13.96
CA ARG A 38 10.12 -0.60 12.83
C ARG A 38 9.22 -1.33 11.85
N VAL A 39 8.20 -0.63 11.38
CA VAL A 39 7.45 -1.02 10.20
C VAL A 39 7.75 0.00 9.11
N ILE A 40 8.19 -0.48 7.96
CA ILE A 40 8.47 0.32 6.78
C ILE A 40 7.63 -0.25 5.64
N SER A 41 7.01 0.61 4.84
CA SER A 41 6.39 0.19 3.59
C SER A 41 6.82 1.05 2.43
N VAL A 42 6.97 0.38 1.29
CA VAL A 42 7.10 0.99 -0.02
C VAL A 42 5.88 0.57 -0.81
N VAL A 43 5.15 1.52 -1.38
CA VAL A 43 4.06 1.25 -2.32
C VAL A 43 4.34 2.02 -3.58
N THR A 44 4.36 1.35 -4.72
CA THR A 44 4.57 2.00 -6.01
C THR A 44 3.36 1.87 -6.91
N ASP A 45 3.05 2.97 -7.58
CA ASP A 45 2.03 3.01 -8.61
C ASP A 45 2.58 3.68 -9.88
N GLY A 46 1.90 3.47 -10.99
CA GLY A 46 2.28 4.06 -12.28
C GLY A 46 1.49 5.32 -12.65
N ILE A 47 0.83 5.99 -11.71
CA ILE A 47 -0.18 7.03 -12.02
C ILE A 47 -0.15 8.28 -11.13
N SER A 48 0.42 8.19 -9.93
CA SER A 48 0.46 9.29 -8.97
C SER A 48 1.58 10.27 -9.28
N GLU A 49 1.42 11.51 -8.82
CA GLU A 49 2.48 12.53 -8.89
C GLU A 49 3.68 12.13 -8.01
N GLN A 50 3.42 11.32 -6.99
CA GLN A 50 4.41 10.62 -6.19
C GLN A 50 4.23 9.11 -6.40
N PRO A 51 4.85 8.54 -7.45
CA PRO A 51 4.62 7.15 -7.83
C PRO A 51 5.31 6.16 -6.87
N ILE A 52 6.09 6.65 -5.89
CA ILE A 52 6.69 5.86 -4.83
C ILE A 52 6.27 6.45 -3.48
N GLN A 53 5.37 5.77 -2.78
CA GLN A 53 4.91 6.15 -1.45
C GLN A 53 5.69 5.38 -0.39
N LEU A 54 6.38 6.13 0.47
CA LEU A 54 7.17 5.61 1.57
C LEU A 54 6.49 5.91 2.89
N PHE A 55 6.33 4.89 3.73
CA PHE A 55 5.87 5.02 5.09
C PHE A 55 6.85 4.32 6.03
N ALA A 56 7.10 4.90 7.19
CA ALA A 56 7.84 4.24 8.25
C ALA A 56 7.33 4.69 9.62
N GLN A 57 7.22 3.75 10.56
CA GLN A 57 6.82 4.00 11.94
C GLN A 57 7.61 3.11 12.88
N THR A 58 8.12 3.70 13.96
CA THR A 58 8.77 2.98 15.05
C THR A 58 7.80 2.79 16.22
N PHE A 59 7.89 1.61 16.83
CA PHE A 59 7.16 1.21 18.02
C PHE A 59 8.18 0.87 19.10
N GLU A 60 8.23 1.70 20.13
CA GLU A 60 9.12 1.47 21.26
C GLU A 60 8.55 0.41 22.20
N LYS A 61 9.44 -0.23 22.96
CA LYS A 61 9.09 -1.05 24.11
C LYS A 61 8.15 -2.22 23.78
N VAL A 62 8.29 -2.77 22.57
CA VAL A 62 7.49 -3.89 22.09
C VAL A 62 7.98 -5.19 22.73
N ARG A 63 7.05 -5.98 23.22
CA ARG A 63 7.32 -7.29 23.82
C ARG A 63 6.98 -8.40 22.83
N ARG A 64 7.53 -9.59 23.08
CA ARG A 64 7.10 -10.82 22.40
C ARG A 64 5.59 -11.03 22.60
N LYS A 65 4.94 -11.68 21.63
CA LYS A 65 3.51 -11.99 21.60
C LYS A 65 2.62 -10.76 21.80
N THR A 66 2.96 -9.64 21.18
CA THR A 66 2.25 -8.37 21.34
C THR A 66 1.86 -7.81 19.97
N ALA A 67 0.65 -7.26 19.87
CA ALA A 67 0.22 -6.47 18.72
C ALA A 67 0.80 -5.06 18.79
N LEU A 68 1.30 -4.55 17.66
CA LEU A 68 1.69 -3.14 17.55
C LEU A 68 0.44 -2.25 17.63
N ASN A 69 0.55 -1.10 18.30
CA ASN A 69 -0.57 -0.17 18.43
C ASN A 69 -0.72 0.68 17.16
N LEU A 70 -1.43 0.14 16.18
CA LEU A 70 -1.80 0.84 14.94
C LEU A 70 -3.12 1.62 15.04
N GLY A 71 -3.73 1.68 16.24
CA GLY A 71 -5.09 2.21 16.40
C GLY A 71 -6.09 1.41 15.55
N THR A 72 -6.77 2.10 14.62
CA THR A 72 -7.71 1.44 13.70
C THR A 72 -7.03 0.81 12.48
N GLY A 73 -5.70 0.92 12.36
CA GLY A 73 -4.91 0.56 11.19
C GLY A 73 -4.43 1.79 10.43
N VAL A 74 -3.32 1.66 9.70
CA VAL A 74 -2.62 2.76 9.02
C VAL A 74 -2.81 2.66 7.51
N THR A 75 -3.09 3.79 6.85
CA THR A 75 -3.10 3.85 5.39
C THR A 75 -1.67 3.92 4.86
N LEU A 76 -1.28 2.91 4.08
CA LEU A 76 0.03 2.86 3.43
C LEU A 76 0.02 3.52 2.06
N TYR A 77 -1.13 3.48 1.39
CA TYR A 77 -1.33 4.06 0.08
C TYR A 77 -2.76 4.53 -0.09
N ARG A 78 -2.94 5.62 -0.83
CA ARG A 78 -4.26 6.08 -1.29
C ARG A 78 -4.13 6.82 -2.61
N THR A 79 -5.04 6.56 -3.54
CA THR A 79 -5.17 7.34 -4.78
C THR A 79 -5.56 8.79 -4.45
N GLU A 80 -4.82 9.74 -5.00
CA GLU A 80 -5.01 11.18 -4.74
C GLU A 80 -6.19 11.78 -5.51
N SER A 81 -6.41 11.33 -6.74
CA SER A 81 -7.51 11.80 -7.59
C SER A 81 -8.52 10.70 -7.85
N LYS A 82 -9.80 11.09 -7.93
CA LYS A 82 -10.85 10.16 -8.27
C LYS A 82 -10.65 9.56 -9.68
N ASP A 83 -10.06 10.32 -10.59
CA ASP A 83 -9.99 9.99 -12.02
C ASP A 83 -8.77 9.12 -12.38
N LYS A 84 -7.94 8.79 -11.38
CA LYS A 84 -6.71 8.01 -11.59
C LYS A 84 -6.70 6.79 -10.67
N ILE A 85 -7.15 5.66 -11.20
CA ILE A 85 -7.06 4.35 -10.57
C ILE A 85 -5.85 3.62 -11.18
N PRO A 86 -4.93 3.06 -10.37
CA PRO A 86 -3.75 2.41 -10.89
C PRO A 86 -4.15 1.12 -11.62
N ALA A 87 -3.48 0.78 -12.71
CA ALA A 87 -3.65 -0.54 -13.31
C ALA A 87 -2.91 -1.63 -12.51
N TYR A 88 -1.85 -1.24 -11.79
CA TYR A 88 -0.98 -2.12 -11.04
C TYR A 88 -0.48 -1.41 -9.78
N LEU A 89 -0.44 -2.13 -8.67
CA LEU A 89 0.04 -1.67 -7.38
C LEU A 89 1.07 -2.68 -6.85
N ASP A 90 2.33 -2.28 -6.70
CA ASP A 90 3.35 -3.09 -6.01
C ASP A 90 3.50 -2.58 -4.57
N TYR A 91 3.62 -3.49 -3.61
CA TYR A 91 3.83 -3.13 -2.23
C TYR A 91 4.81 -4.06 -1.54
N GLN A 92 5.63 -3.46 -0.69
CA GLN A 92 6.61 -4.15 0.13
C GLN A 92 6.47 -3.63 1.56
N ILE A 93 6.30 -4.54 2.53
CA ILE A 93 6.20 -4.21 3.95
C ILE A 93 7.32 -4.93 4.68
N LEU A 94 8.19 -4.16 5.30
CA LEU A 94 9.35 -4.61 6.05
C LEU A 94 9.10 -4.36 7.55
N VAL A 95 9.20 -5.42 8.35
CA VAL A 95 9.13 -5.36 9.81
C VAL A 95 10.48 -5.78 10.38
N MET A 96 10.98 -4.98 11.32
CA MET A 96 12.33 -5.11 11.83
C MET A 96 12.43 -4.85 13.31
N GLU A 97 13.45 -5.42 13.92
CA GLU A 97 13.94 -5.10 15.26
C GLU A 97 15.15 -4.18 15.13
N LEU A 98 15.19 -3.13 15.93
CA LEU A 98 16.25 -2.13 15.92
C LEU A 98 17.16 -2.33 17.13
N ASP A 99 18.48 -2.25 16.89
CA ASP A 99 19.50 -2.47 17.93
C ASP A 99 19.93 -1.16 18.63
N ASP A 100 19.78 0.00 17.97
CA ASP A 100 20.21 1.31 18.47
C ASP A 100 19.04 2.29 18.74
N ASP A 101 19.28 3.25 19.64
CA ASP A 101 18.32 4.24 20.15
C ASP A 101 17.73 5.14 19.03
N VAL A 102 16.41 5.08 18.82
CA VAL A 102 15.79 5.52 17.57
C VAL A 102 15.26 6.95 17.63
N ARG A 103 15.98 7.86 16.96
CA ARG A 103 15.40 9.17 16.56
C ARG A 103 15.43 9.45 15.05
N ALA A 104 15.95 8.54 14.23
CA ALA A 104 16.31 8.85 12.85
C ALA A 104 15.38 8.30 11.75
N VAL A 105 14.13 7.90 12.03
CA VAL A 105 13.21 7.42 10.96
C VAL A 105 12.99 8.47 9.88
N GLY A 106 12.77 9.72 10.29
CA GLY A 106 12.65 10.85 9.36
C GLY A 106 13.91 11.00 8.52
N THR A 107 15.07 11.00 9.17
CA THR A 107 16.38 11.07 8.49
C THR A 107 16.58 9.94 7.50
N MET A 108 16.23 8.69 7.84
CA MET A 108 16.34 7.54 6.94
C MET A 108 15.46 7.71 5.69
N LEU A 109 14.19 8.12 5.86
CA LEU A 109 13.30 8.35 4.72
C LEU A 109 13.78 9.54 3.88
N ASP A 110 14.30 10.58 4.51
CA ASP A 110 14.86 11.74 3.82
C ASP A 110 16.15 11.40 3.07
N GLU A 111 16.99 10.52 3.61
CA GLU A 111 18.18 9.98 2.92
C GLU A 111 17.77 9.18 1.68
N VAL A 112 16.77 8.29 1.79
CA VAL A 112 16.25 7.55 0.64
C VAL A 112 15.69 8.49 -0.42
N ARG A 113 14.85 9.46 -0.04
CA ARG A 113 14.29 10.45 -0.96
C ARG A 113 15.34 11.33 -1.60
N ASN A 114 16.44 11.61 -0.88
CA ASN A 114 17.52 12.46 -1.39
C ASN A 114 18.58 11.72 -2.17
N ASP A 115 18.59 10.39 -2.11
CA ASP A 115 19.51 9.55 -2.86
C ASP A 115 19.37 9.81 -4.37
N LYS A 116 20.52 9.93 -5.04
CA LYS A 116 20.56 10.26 -6.47
C LYS A 116 19.90 9.16 -7.30
N GLN A 117 20.16 7.89 -6.99
CA GLN A 117 19.60 6.76 -7.71
C GLN A 117 18.09 6.69 -7.52
N PHE A 118 17.59 6.97 -6.31
CA PHE A 118 16.16 7.09 -6.06
C PHE A 118 15.51 8.18 -6.92
N LYS A 119 16.05 9.41 -6.91
CA LYS A 119 15.54 10.54 -7.70
C LYS A 119 15.58 10.29 -9.21
N ASP A 120 16.65 9.68 -9.70
CA ASP A 120 16.76 9.35 -11.12
C ASP A 120 15.71 8.32 -11.54
N PHE A 121 15.44 7.34 -10.68
CA PHE A 121 14.43 6.30 -10.93
C PHE A 121 13.00 6.85 -10.82
N GLU A 122 12.72 7.66 -9.81
CA GLU A 122 11.44 8.36 -9.66
C GLU A 122 11.12 9.19 -10.91
N LYS A 123 12.11 9.94 -11.44
CA LYS A 123 11.96 10.68 -12.70
C LYS A 123 11.69 9.77 -13.90
N ALA A 124 12.36 8.63 -14.00
CA ALA A 124 12.12 7.66 -15.05
C ALA A 124 10.69 7.10 -14.97
N LEU A 125 10.22 6.77 -13.76
CA LEU A 125 8.87 6.29 -13.52
C LEU A 125 7.83 7.37 -13.86
N LEU A 126 8.05 8.62 -13.42
CA LEU A 126 7.22 9.77 -13.80
C LEU A 126 7.13 9.95 -15.32
N ALA A 127 8.23 9.80 -16.05
CA ALA A 127 8.21 9.86 -17.51
C ALA A 127 7.32 8.76 -18.13
N THR A 128 7.22 7.59 -17.50
CA THR A 128 6.33 6.52 -17.97
C THR A 128 4.86 6.71 -17.63
N THR A 129 4.51 7.54 -16.64
CA THR A 129 3.11 7.89 -16.35
C THR A 129 2.42 8.62 -17.52
N SER A 130 3.22 9.24 -18.40
CA SER A 130 2.76 9.87 -19.65
C SER A 130 2.67 8.90 -20.84
N ALA A 131 3.19 7.68 -20.69
CA ALA A 131 3.17 6.66 -21.73
C ALA A 131 1.85 5.87 -21.72
N THR A 132 1.42 5.43 -22.90
CA THR A 132 0.16 4.69 -23.13
C THR A 132 0.11 3.27 -22.53
N ALA A 133 1.15 2.82 -21.83
CA ALA A 133 1.18 1.54 -21.14
C ALA A 133 2.03 1.61 -19.84
N PRO A 134 1.53 1.15 -18.68
CA PRO A 134 2.29 1.05 -17.46
C PRO A 134 3.38 -0.01 -17.63
N GLN A 135 4.61 0.35 -17.33
CA GLN A 135 5.72 -0.60 -17.31
C GLN A 135 5.72 -1.31 -15.96
N VAL A 136 4.91 -2.35 -15.79
CA VAL A 136 4.84 -3.17 -14.56
C VAL A 136 6.24 -3.53 -14.04
N ALA A 137 7.14 -3.95 -14.93
CA ALA A 137 8.53 -4.23 -14.59
C ALA A 137 9.28 -3.02 -13.99
N LEU A 138 8.99 -1.80 -14.45
CA LEU A 138 9.56 -0.58 -13.91
C LEU A 138 8.96 -0.24 -12.53
N ILE A 139 7.65 -0.46 -12.34
CA ILE A 139 6.95 -0.22 -11.06
C ILE A 139 7.53 -1.14 -9.97
N THR A 140 7.69 -2.43 -10.26
CA THR A 140 8.30 -3.39 -9.33
C THR A 140 9.78 -3.07 -9.09
N ALA A 141 10.54 -2.72 -10.13
CA ALA A 141 11.94 -2.32 -9.97
C ALA A 141 12.11 -1.06 -9.12
N ALA A 142 11.15 -0.13 -9.14
CA ALA A 142 11.14 1.03 -8.25
C ALA A 142 11.00 0.62 -6.78
N ALA A 143 10.07 -0.30 -6.49
CA ALA A 143 9.83 -0.79 -5.14
C ALA A 143 11.06 -1.53 -4.61
N ASP A 144 11.68 -2.37 -5.43
CA ASP A 144 12.92 -3.08 -5.10
C ASP A 144 14.09 -2.12 -4.86
N LEU A 145 14.24 -1.08 -5.69
CA LEU A 145 15.28 -0.07 -5.48
C LEU A 145 15.10 0.64 -4.14
N ALA A 146 13.90 1.13 -3.85
CA ALA A 146 13.59 1.82 -2.61
C ALA A 146 13.85 0.91 -1.41
N LEU A 147 13.40 -0.35 -1.45
CA LEU A 147 13.66 -1.31 -0.39
C LEU A 147 15.17 -1.60 -0.24
N ASN A 148 15.92 -1.71 -1.34
CA ASN A 148 17.36 -1.95 -1.28
C ASN A 148 18.12 -0.78 -0.66
N LEU A 149 17.71 0.46 -0.93
CA LEU A 149 18.28 1.65 -0.28
C LEU A 149 17.99 1.64 1.22
N ILE A 150 16.73 1.35 1.59
CA ILE A 150 16.31 1.19 2.98
C ILE A 150 17.16 0.09 3.65
N ALA A 151 17.24 -1.11 3.07
CA ALA A 151 18.00 -2.23 3.59
C ALA A 151 19.50 -1.92 3.74
N LYS A 152 20.08 -1.12 2.83
CA LYS A 152 21.47 -0.67 2.92
C LYS A 152 21.71 0.23 4.12
N ILE A 153 20.83 1.22 4.34
CA ILE A 153 20.90 2.12 5.51
C ILE A 153 20.77 1.32 6.80
N LEU A 154 19.83 0.39 6.84
CA LEU A 154 19.55 -0.43 8.01
C LEU A 154 20.65 -1.45 8.33
N LYS A 155 21.25 -2.07 7.30
CA LYS A 155 22.39 -2.99 7.49
C LYS A 155 23.58 -2.28 8.11
N ALA A 156 23.77 -0.98 7.85
CA ALA A 156 24.81 -0.19 8.51
C ALA A 156 24.56 -0.06 10.02
N ASN A 157 23.28 -0.07 10.44
CA ASN A 157 22.86 0.04 11.84
C ASN A 157 22.73 -1.33 12.56
N LYS A 158 23.05 -2.44 11.88
CA LYS A 158 22.93 -3.82 12.38
C LYS A 158 21.49 -4.26 12.74
N ASP A 159 20.48 -3.52 12.29
CA ASP A 159 19.09 -3.87 12.53
C ASP A 159 18.71 -5.25 11.95
N ASP A 160 17.86 -5.98 12.66
CA ASP A 160 17.45 -7.34 12.31
C ASP A 160 16.11 -7.35 11.55
N GLN A 161 16.09 -7.96 10.37
CA GLN A 161 14.86 -8.20 9.63
C GLN A 161 14.03 -9.30 10.29
N LEU A 162 12.82 -8.96 10.73
CA LEU A 162 11.87 -9.93 11.28
C LEU A 162 10.96 -10.52 10.20
N PHE A 163 10.51 -9.69 9.26
CA PHE A 163 9.64 -10.11 8.16
C PHE A 163 9.74 -9.14 6.99
N LEU A 164 9.85 -9.66 5.77
CA LEU A 164 9.60 -8.93 4.53
C LEU A 164 8.41 -9.57 3.81
N LEU A 165 7.35 -8.80 3.67
CA LEU A 165 6.20 -9.12 2.83
C LEU A 165 6.35 -8.39 1.50
N ARG A 166 6.22 -9.11 0.39
CA ARG A 166 6.14 -8.57 -0.95
C ARG A 166 4.86 -9.04 -1.59
N GLY A 167 4.20 -8.14 -2.29
CA GLY A 167 3.01 -8.48 -3.06
C GLY A 167 2.73 -7.42 -4.10
N SER A 168 1.85 -7.79 -5.01
CA SER A 168 1.30 -6.85 -5.98
C SER A 168 -0.15 -7.18 -6.26
N PHE A 169 -0.86 -6.20 -6.77
CA PHE A 169 -2.21 -6.35 -7.27
C PHE A 169 -2.32 -5.77 -8.67
N ASP A 170 -3.10 -6.43 -9.51
CA ASP A 170 -3.29 -6.08 -10.91
C ASP A 170 -4.77 -5.99 -11.22
N ASN A 171 -5.19 -4.84 -11.72
CA ASN A 171 -6.60 -4.60 -12.01
C ASN A 171 -7.20 -5.60 -13.02
N ALA A 172 -6.40 -6.14 -13.94
CA ALA A 172 -6.87 -7.09 -14.94
C ALA A 172 -7.04 -8.51 -14.38
N PHE A 173 -6.43 -8.84 -13.24
CA PHE A 173 -6.43 -10.20 -12.68
C PHE A 173 -7.15 -10.30 -11.34
N ASP A 174 -7.10 -9.27 -10.50
CA ASP A 174 -7.56 -9.33 -9.12
C ASP A 174 -8.32 -8.08 -8.62
N ASP A 175 -8.78 -7.22 -9.52
CA ASP A 175 -9.48 -5.95 -9.19
C ASP A 175 -8.69 -5.12 -8.17
N LEU A 176 -7.36 -5.07 -8.34
CA LEU A 176 -6.41 -4.40 -7.43
C LEU A 176 -6.46 -4.95 -6.00
N GLY A 177 -6.88 -6.20 -5.82
CA GLY A 177 -7.07 -6.83 -4.51
C GLY A 177 -8.29 -6.35 -3.72
N THR A 178 -9.15 -5.49 -4.31
CA THR A 178 -10.29 -4.89 -3.61
C THR A 178 -11.39 -5.89 -3.24
N GLY A 179 -11.38 -7.07 -3.85
CA GLY A 179 -12.31 -8.17 -3.57
C GLY A 179 -11.89 -9.12 -2.44
N PHE A 180 -10.63 -9.06 -1.98
CA PHE A 180 -10.11 -10.08 -1.04
C PHE A 180 -10.41 -9.82 0.44
N GLY A 181 -10.80 -8.60 0.80
CA GLY A 181 -10.93 -8.20 2.20
C GLY A 181 -9.57 -8.25 2.94
N PRO A 182 -9.57 -8.47 4.27
CA PRO A 182 -8.34 -8.59 5.04
C PRO A 182 -7.52 -9.83 4.66
N LEU A 183 -6.29 -9.60 4.20
CA LEU A 183 -5.28 -10.62 3.93
C LEU A 183 -4.33 -10.75 5.12
N THR A 184 -4.04 -11.98 5.53
CA THR A 184 -3.10 -12.28 6.60
C THR A 184 -1.92 -13.06 6.08
N GLN A 185 -0.71 -12.61 6.41
CA GLN A 185 0.55 -13.25 6.07
C GLN A 185 1.37 -13.40 7.35
N GLU A 186 2.04 -14.54 7.51
CA GLU A 186 2.78 -14.81 8.74
C GLU A 186 4.08 -15.57 8.51
N ASN A 187 5.01 -15.38 9.44
CA ASN A 187 6.18 -16.21 9.60
C ASN A 187 6.40 -16.49 11.10
N ARG A 188 7.51 -17.16 11.43
CA ARG A 188 7.86 -17.50 12.83
C ARG A 188 8.00 -16.31 13.80
N ASN A 189 8.17 -15.10 13.28
CA ASN A 189 8.46 -13.88 14.03
C ASN A 189 7.28 -12.91 14.06
N VAL A 190 6.51 -12.80 12.97
CA VAL A 190 5.50 -11.75 12.79
C VAL A 190 4.29 -12.28 12.00
N THR A 191 3.09 -11.83 12.38
CA THR A 191 1.87 -11.90 11.57
C THR A 191 1.48 -10.49 11.14
N ILE A 192 1.15 -10.30 9.87
CA ILE A 192 0.71 -9.02 9.30
C ILE A 192 -0.68 -9.23 8.71
N THR A 193 -1.59 -8.30 9.01
CA THR A 193 -2.88 -8.21 8.32
C THR A 193 -2.99 -6.89 7.59
N TYR A 194 -3.34 -6.93 6.31
CA TYR A 194 -3.50 -5.77 5.45
C TYR A 194 -4.67 -5.97 4.52
N GLN A 195 -5.14 -4.91 3.86
CA GLN A 195 -6.24 -4.98 2.93
C GLN A 195 -6.16 -3.87 1.89
N VAL A 196 -6.66 -4.15 0.69
CA VAL A 196 -6.99 -3.11 -0.27
C VAL A 196 -8.49 -2.84 -0.21
N GLU A 197 -8.86 -1.57 -0.12
CA GLU A 197 -10.25 -1.13 -0.11
C GLU A 197 -10.50 -0.18 -1.27
N ALA A 198 -11.63 -0.39 -1.94
CA ALA A 198 -12.15 0.54 -2.94
C ALA A 198 -13.27 1.39 -2.36
N LYS A 199 -13.23 2.70 -2.62
CA LYS A 199 -14.41 3.55 -2.51
C LYS A 199 -15.25 3.35 -3.76
N LYS A 200 -16.43 2.75 -3.58
CA LYS A 200 -17.40 2.49 -4.63
C LYS A 200 -18.43 3.62 -4.68
N VAL A 201 -18.75 4.13 -5.87
CA VAL A 201 -19.92 4.99 -6.07
C VAL A 201 -21.13 4.11 -6.31
N LYS A 202 -22.20 4.33 -5.55
CA LYS A 202 -23.49 3.69 -5.84
C LYS A 202 -23.92 4.16 -7.23
N ALA A 203 -24.17 3.24 -8.16
CA ALA A 203 -24.75 3.61 -9.45
C ALA A 203 -25.96 4.52 -9.20
N ALA A 204 -26.05 5.64 -9.93
CA ALA A 204 -27.26 6.45 -9.91
C ALA A 204 -28.41 5.51 -10.29
N ASN A 205 -29.41 5.41 -9.41
CA ASN A 205 -30.57 4.53 -9.59
C ASN A 205 -31.06 4.63 -11.04
N ASP A 206 -31.24 3.46 -11.67
CA ASP A 206 -32.10 3.32 -12.83
C ASP A 206 -33.37 4.15 -12.59
N ASN A 207 -33.64 5.08 -13.49
CA ASN A 207 -34.77 5.98 -13.44
C ASN A 207 -36.01 5.18 -13.05
N GLY A 208 -36.56 5.49 -11.87
CA GLY A 208 -37.86 5.03 -11.45
C GLY A 208 -38.86 5.39 -12.54
N ALA A 209 -39.25 4.38 -13.32
CA ALA A 209 -40.41 4.43 -14.17
C ALA A 209 -41.63 4.58 -13.25
N ALA A 210 -41.99 5.83 -12.95
CA ALA A 210 -43.34 6.16 -12.54
C ALA A 210 -44.22 5.95 -13.78
N VAL A 211 -44.67 4.71 -14.00
CA VAL A 211 -45.81 4.44 -14.87
C VAL A 211 -47.03 4.37 -13.97
N ALA A 212 -47.96 5.27 -14.25
CA ALA A 212 -49.15 5.60 -13.51
C ALA A 212 -49.89 4.40 -12.89
N ALA A 213 -50.22 4.52 -11.61
CA ALA A 213 -51.37 3.84 -11.06
C ALA A 213 -52.60 4.34 -11.83
N VAL A 214 -53.19 3.46 -12.64
CA VAL A 214 -54.53 3.62 -13.17
C VAL A 214 -55.47 3.49 -11.99
N ASP A 215 -56.03 4.62 -11.54
CA ASP A 215 -57.16 4.64 -10.62
C ASP A 215 -58.36 3.98 -11.32
N GLY A 216 -58.62 2.74 -10.95
CA GLY A 216 -59.89 2.07 -11.17
C GLY A 216 -60.75 2.18 -9.91
N ASN A 217 -61.85 2.96 -10.02
CA ASN A 217 -63.15 2.77 -9.38
C ASN A 217 -64.05 3.93 -9.87
N GLN A 218 -65.11 3.72 -10.67
CA GLN A 218 -66.45 3.25 -10.26
C GLN A 218 -66.96 4.03 -9.02
N GLU A 219 -68.05 4.80 -9.04
CA GLU A 219 -69.30 4.83 -9.82
C GLU A 219 -69.77 6.27 -10.08
#